data_AF-A0A1J0EEA6-F1
#
_entry.id   AF-A0A1J0EEA6-F1
#
_cell.length_a   1.000
_cell.length_b   1.000
_cell.length_c   1.000
_cell.angle_alpha   90.00
_cell.angle_beta   90.00
_cell.angle_gamma   90.00
#
_symmetry.space_group_name_H-M   'P 1'
#
loop_
_entity.id
_entity.type
_entity.pdbx_description
1 polymer ?
#
loop_
_entity_poly.entity_id
_entity_poly.type
_entity_poly.pdbx_seq_one_letter_code
_entity_poly.pdbx_strand_id
1 'polypeptide(L)'
;MAHCIYCRTDKDDSEFTLEHVIPQFLGGAHSPDFLKTRDVCKNCNSNLGLFVDASFEKNWVVSNWLRETSSALYNSDKPVGVSLICMGNSDLSPPELPDDHVCELWLGPLGEQVFWLRPHDERMSAYVGGNPRTMKSVETRAYFLFSENSHTDPLKTWLSFEQAFQGRKVKKIMCTEIDGADPADIGFTQADEIDRSRIKFFHDNSHGTSERSVQVVVNSRFDQRFLCKLAIGVAYCLFGSKVLDTDYGKELHKGLWYRGDNEEPNVRGTALFSHPKDRDINSIVGFPNAVAIALISTPDGIAINLNISSQLNWTILCAPIDTLTHQDLAKIGDGQIIVLARPLQTGIHLELPAYLAHSLGATPHPQLNAIQERAEKNKSAISPP
;
A
#
# COMPACT_ATOMS: atom_id res chain seq x y z
N MET A 1 -5.28 -23.95 24.62
CA MET A 1 -6.15 -22.75 24.48
C MET A 1 -5.24 -21.55 24.56
N ALA A 2 -5.16 -20.79 23.48
CA ALA A 2 -4.36 -19.58 23.38
C ALA A 2 -5.28 -18.38 23.14
N HIS A 3 -4.79 -17.19 23.49
CA HIS A 3 -5.56 -15.95 23.44
C HIS A 3 -5.20 -15.11 22.22
N CYS A 4 -6.18 -14.75 21.38
CA CYS A 4 -5.89 -13.95 20.19
C CYS A 4 -5.70 -12.47 20.52
N ILE A 5 -4.58 -11.88 20.10
CA ILE A 5 -4.22 -10.48 20.43
C ILE A 5 -5.18 -9.43 19.85
N TYR A 6 -5.91 -9.75 18.78
CA TYR A 6 -6.78 -8.79 18.10
C TYR A 6 -8.26 -8.86 18.50
N CYS A 7 -8.83 -10.06 18.67
CA CYS A 7 -10.22 -10.20 19.14
C CYS A 7 -10.33 -10.49 20.64
N ARG A 8 -9.21 -10.65 21.34
CA ARG A 8 -9.15 -10.92 22.78
C ARG A 8 -10.03 -12.07 23.23
N THR A 9 -10.06 -13.13 22.42
CA THR A 9 -10.86 -14.32 22.68
C THR A 9 -9.96 -15.54 22.70
N ASP A 10 -10.20 -16.45 23.65
CA ASP A 10 -9.51 -17.73 23.70
C ASP A 10 -9.99 -18.65 22.57
N LYS A 11 -9.04 -19.32 21.93
CA LYS A 11 -9.27 -20.23 20.80
C LYS A 11 -8.44 -21.50 20.98
N ASP A 12 -8.82 -22.53 20.23
CA ASP A 12 -7.99 -23.72 20.09
C ASP A 12 -6.69 -23.39 19.36
N ASP A 13 -5.59 -24.01 19.79
CA ASP A 13 -4.24 -23.74 19.28
C ASP A 13 -4.15 -24.00 17.75
N SER A 14 -4.98 -24.90 17.23
CA SER A 14 -5.08 -25.20 15.79
C SER A 14 -5.69 -24.07 14.95
N GLU A 15 -6.34 -23.10 15.58
CA GLU A 15 -6.94 -21.94 14.92
C GLU A 15 -5.96 -20.78 14.73
N PHE A 16 -4.73 -20.90 15.20
CA PHE A 16 -3.75 -19.83 15.15
C PHE A 16 -2.88 -19.90 13.89
N THR A 17 -2.57 -18.74 13.31
CA THR A 17 -1.74 -18.62 12.10
C THR A 17 -0.62 -17.60 12.30
N LEU A 18 0.42 -17.72 11.49
CA LEU A 18 1.49 -16.72 11.44
C LEU A 18 0.92 -15.40 10.92
N GLU A 19 0.98 -14.37 11.75
CA GLU A 19 0.71 -12.98 11.38
C GLU A 19 2.03 -12.23 11.18
N HIS A 20 2.09 -11.47 10.09
CA HIS A 20 3.09 -10.43 9.91
C HIS A 20 2.49 -9.12 10.42
N VAL A 21 2.98 -8.62 11.57
CA VAL A 21 2.42 -7.41 12.20
C VAL A 21 2.49 -6.22 11.25
N ILE A 22 3.61 -6.10 10.54
CA ILE A 22 3.72 -5.23 9.37
C ILE A 22 3.18 -6.01 8.17
N PRO A 23 2.13 -5.54 7.48
CA PRO A 23 1.57 -6.30 6.37
C PRO A 23 2.49 -6.42 5.16
N GLN A 24 2.28 -7.48 4.38
CA GLN A 24 3.09 -7.78 3.20
C GLN A 24 3.05 -6.66 2.14
N PHE A 25 1.95 -5.91 2.03
CA PHE A 25 1.87 -4.82 1.05
C PHE A 25 2.85 -3.68 1.34
N LEU A 26 3.27 -3.51 2.61
CA LEU A 26 4.34 -2.61 3.05
C LEU A 26 5.74 -3.25 3.00
N GLY A 27 5.85 -4.52 2.60
CA GLY A 27 7.11 -5.27 2.61
C GLY A 27 7.36 -6.10 3.87
N GLY A 28 6.35 -6.29 4.73
CA GLY A 28 6.52 -6.99 6.02
C GLY A 28 6.95 -8.45 5.95
N ALA A 29 6.97 -9.10 4.78
CA ALA A 29 7.62 -10.40 4.62
C ALA A 29 9.14 -10.33 4.95
N HIS A 30 9.75 -9.17 4.73
CA HIS A 30 11.16 -8.88 4.95
C HIS A 30 11.43 -8.08 6.23
N SER A 31 10.42 -7.87 7.08
CA SER A 31 10.62 -7.27 8.40
C SER A 31 11.30 -8.25 9.36
N PRO A 32 11.93 -7.76 10.46
CA PRO A 32 12.50 -8.61 11.49
C PRO A 32 11.52 -9.65 12.02
N ASP A 33 12.04 -10.85 12.35
CA ASP A 33 11.21 -11.97 12.81
C ASP A 33 10.52 -11.70 14.16
N PHE A 34 11.05 -10.81 14.99
CA PHE A 34 10.39 -10.44 16.25
C PHE A 34 9.06 -9.70 16.04
N LEU A 35 8.79 -9.18 14.83
CA LEU A 35 7.50 -8.58 14.43
C LEU A 35 6.57 -9.58 13.74
N LYS A 36 6.83 -10.87 13.90
CA LYS A 36 5.96 -11.95 13.44
C LYS A 36 5.46 -12.69 14.68
N THR A 37 4.16 -13.00 14.71
CA THR A 37 3.54 -13.69 15.86
C THR A 37 2.62 -14.79 15.38
N ARG A 38 2.43 -15.82 16.22
CA ARG A 38 1.43 -16.87 16.02
C ARG A 38 0.20 -16.69 16.88
N ASP A 39 0.08 -15.60 17.64
CA ASP A 39 -1.02 -15.38 18.59
C ASP A 39 -2.21 -14.64 17.94
N VAL A 40 -2.43 -14.88 16.64
CA VAL A 40 -3.58 -14.38 15.90
C VAL A 40 -4.39 -15.56 15.34
N CYS A 41 -5.68 -15.58 15.66
CA CYS A 41 -6.58 -16.60 15.11
C CYS A 41 -6.82 -16.38 13.59
N LYS A 42 -7.09 -17.46 12.86
CA LYS A 42 -7.38 -17.47 11.41
C LYS A 42 -8.41 -16.43 11.01
N ASN A 43 -9.47 -16.29 11.82
CA ASN A 43 -10.55 -15.36 11.54
C ASN A 43 -10.10 -13.89 11.62
N CYS A 44 -9.31 -13.53 12.63
CA CYS A 44 -8.74 -12.18 12.73
C CYS A 44 -7.72 -11.92 11.62
N ASN A 45 -6.78 -12.84 11.41
CA ASN A 45 -5.75 -12.71 10.37
C ASN A 45 -6.39 -12.49 8.98
N SER A 46 -7.41 -13.29 8.63
CA SER A 46 -8.13 -13.16 7.36
C SER A 46 -8.97 -11.87 7.27
N ASN A 47 -9.81 -11.58 8.27
CA ASN A 47 -10.74 -10.44 8.19
C ASN A 47 -10.03 -9.10 8.33
N LEU A 48 -9.02 -8.99 9.17
CA LEU A 48 -8.24 -7.75 9.30
C LEU A 48 -7.42 -7.51 8.03
N GLY A 49 -6.87 -8.57 7.42
CA GLY A 49 -6.25 -8.46 6.10
C GLY A 49 -7.20 -7.88 5.05
N LEU A 50 -8.46 -8.33 5.04
CA LEU A 50 -9.42 -7.89 4.03
C LEU A 50 -10.06 -6.52 4.30
N PHE A 51 -10.29 -6.16 5.55
CA PHE A 51 -11.12 -4.98 5.90
C PHE A 51 -10.37 -3.88 6.64
N VAL A 52 -9.15 -4.14 7.09
CA VAL A 52 -8.31 -3.14 7.78
C VAL A 52 -7.08 -2.86 6.94
N ASP A 53 -6.30 -3.89 6.62
CA ASP A 53 -5.09 -3.76 5.80
C ASP A 53 -5.44 -3.30 4.38
N ALA A 54 -6.40 -3.95 3.73
CA ALA A 54 -6.83 -3.52 2.39
C ALA A 54 -7.47 -2.11 2.38
N SER A 55 -8.12 -1.69 3.49
CA SER A 55 -8.65 -0.33 3.59
C SER A 55 -7.56 0.73 3.56
N PHE A 56 -6.40 0.41 4.14
CA PHE A 56 -5.24 1.26 4.11
C PHE A 56 -4.51 1.17 2.77
N GLU A 57 -4.21 -0.05 2.31
CA GLU A 57 -3.50 -0.30 1.05
C GLU A 57 -4.23 0.30 -0.17
N LYS A 58 -5.56 0.12 -0.24
CA LYS A 58 -6.39 0.55 -1.38
C LYS A 58 -6.87 1.99 -1.26
N ASN A 59 -6.52 2.71 -0.19
CA ASN A 59 -6.73 4.15 -0.15
C ASN A 59 -5.96 4.80 -1.32
N TRP A 60 -6.59 5.73 -2.01
CA TRP A 60 -6.01 6.34 -3.22
C TRP A 60 -4.63 6.96 -2.99
N VAL A 61 -4.45 7.72 -1.90
CA VAL A 61 -3.18 8.38 -1.58
C VAL A 61 -2.10 7.35 -1.26
N VAL A 62 -2.40 6.39 -0.39
CA VAL A 62 -1.44 5.34 0.00
C VAL A 62 -1.06 4.48 -1.19
N SER A 63 -2.07 4.01 -1.94
CA SER A 63 -1.85 3.13 -3.08
C SER A 63 -0.95 3.79 -4.11
N ASN A 64 -1.16 5.07 -4.44
CA ASN A 64 -0.36 5.79 -5.42
C ASN A 64 1.08 6.04 -4.96
N TRP A 65 1.32 6.37 -3.69
CA TRP A 65 2.69 6.49 -3.18
C TRP A 65 3.45 5.15 -3.12
N LEU A 66 2.76 4.06 -2.77
CA LEU A 66 3.36 2.71 -2.85
C LEU A 66 3.69 2.30 -4.29
N ARG A 67 2.89 2.75 -5.27
CA ARG A 67 3.13 2.52 -6.71
C ARG A 67 4.33 3.31 -7.21
N GLU A 68 4.41 4.58 -6.87
CA GLU A 68 5.54 5.45 -7.23
C GLU A 68 6.84 4.87 -6.69
N THR A 69 6.84 4.45 -5.42
CA THR A 69 7.95 3.72 -4.79
C THR A 69 8.34 2.46 -5.58
N SER A 70 7.35 1.67 -6.02
CA SER A 70 7.60 0.48 -6.83
C SER A 70 8.23 0.79 -8.19
N SER A 71 7.79 1.88 -8.84
CA SER A 71 8.33 2.30 -10.13
C SER A 71 9.77 2.80 -10.00
N ALA A 72 10.05 3.58 -8.96
CA ALA A 72 11.39 4.12 -8.69
C ALA A 72 12.44 3.03 -8.47
N LEU A 73 12.05 1.87 -7.93
CA LEU A 73 12.94 0.73 -7.65
C LEU A 73 12.89 -0.39 -8.70
N TYR A 74 12.31 -0.14 -9.87
CA TYR A 74 12.27 -1.10 -10.98
C TYR A 74 13.66 -1.65 -11.33
N ASN A 75 13.74 -2.90 -11.79
CA ASN A 75 15.00 -3.50 -12.19
C ASN A 75 14.88 -4.06 -13.61
N SER A 76 15.41 -3.35 -14.60
CA SER A 76 15.41 -3.80 -15.99
C SER A 76 16.19 -5.10 -16.20
N ASP A 77 17.18 -5.41 -15.35
CA ASP A 77 17.95 -6.66 -15.42
C ASP A 77 17.14 -7.88 -14.94
N LYS A 78 16.09 -7.64 -14.13
CA LYS A 78 15.15 -8.66 -13.62
C LYS A 78 13.74 -8.07 -13.62
N PRO A 79 13.17 -7.87 -14.83
CA PRO A 79 11.98 -7.08 -14.99
C PRO A 79 10.79 -7.74 -14.31
N VAL A 80 10.06 -6.95 -13.53
CA VAL A 80 8.78 -7.30 -12.91
C VAL A 80 7.80 -6.17 -13.18
N GLY A 81 6.50 -6.49 -13.17
CA GLY A 81 5.48 -5.46 -13.33
C GLY A 81 5.59 -4.38 -12.26
N VAL A 82 5.54 -3.12 -12.66
CA VAL A 82 5.35 -2.02 -11.72
C VAL A 82 3.86 -1.72 -11.62
N SER A 83 3.44 -1.18 -10.48
CA SER A 83 2.00 -1.02 -10.23
C SER A 83 1.46 0.21 -10.96
N LEU A 84 0.35 0.06 -11.70
CA LEU A 84 -0.35 1.14 -12.39
C LEU A 84 -0.91 2.18 -11.41
N ILE A 85 -0.84 3.47 -11.74
CA ILE A 85 -1.38 4.60 -10.94
C ILE A 85 -2.88 4.72 -11.21
N CYS A 86 -3.72 4.77 -10.17
CA CYS A 86 -5.16 4.99 -10.36
C CYS A 86 -5.43 6.49 -10.33
N MET A 87 -6.11 7.00 -11.35
CA MET A 87 -6.53 8.40 -11.46
C MET A 87 -7.93 8.63 -10.87
N GLY A 88 -8.71 7.57 -10.68
CA GLY A 88 -10.08 7.63 -10.17
C GLY A 88 -11.11 7.20 -11.21
N ASN A 89 -12.38 7.41 -10.90
CA ASN A 89 -13.47 7.18 -11.84
C ASN A 89 -13.51 8.34 -12.85
N SER A 90 -13.48 8.01 -14.13
CA SER A 90 -13.62 8.97 -15.22
C SER A 90 -15.09 9.25 -15.50
N ASP A 91 -15.36 10.46 -15.96
CA ASP A 91 -16.62 10.87 -16.59
C ASP A 91 -16.95 10.17 -17.92
N LEU A 92 -16.03 9.36 -18.46
CA LEU A 92 -16.23 8.62 -19.68
C LEU A 92 -17.29 7.52 -19.52
N SER A 93 -18.29 7.57 -20.39
CA SER A 93 -19.33 6.56 -20.54
C SER A 93 -19.19 5.83 -21.88
N PRO A 94 -18.32 4.81 -21.99
CA PRO A 94 -18.18 4.03 -23.22
C PRO A 94 -19.50 3.36 -23.62
N PRO A 95 -19.69 3.02 -24.91
CA PRO A 95 -20.90 2.37 -25.40
C PRO A 95 -21.32 1.17 -24.54
N GLU A 96 -22.62 1.09 -24.24
CA GLU A 96 -23.23 -0.02 -23.48
C GLU A 96 -22.56 -0.28 -22.12
N LEU A 97 -22.01 0.75 -21.47
CA LEU A 97 -21.61 0.65 -20.06
C LEU A 97 -22.87 0.41 -19.21
N PRO A 98 -22.94 -0.67 -18.41
CA PRO A 98 -24.10 -0.89 -17.54
C PRO A 98 -24.22 0.21 -16.47
N ASP A 99 -25.46 0.52 -16.06
CA ASP A 99 -25.75 1.59 -15.08
C ASP A 99 -25.06 1.39 -13.73
N ASP A 100 -24.82 0.14 -13.33
CA ASP A 100 -24.16 -0.23 -12.08
C ASP A 100 -22.62 -0.34 -12.23
N HIS A 101 -22.05 0.11 -13.34
CA HIS A 101 -20.62 0.06 -13.61
C HIS A 101 -19.97 1.45 -13.62
N VAL A 102 -18.67 1.47 -13.33
CA VAL A 102 -17.81 2.64 -13.47
C VAL A 102 -16.73 2.40 -14.50
N CYS A 103 -16.26 3.50 -15.12
CA CYS A 103 -15.02 3.54 -15.90
C CYS A 103 -13.90 4.10 -15.01
N GLU A 104 -13.02 3.24 -14.49
CA GLU A 104 -11.87 3.67 -13.69
C GLU A 104 -10.65 3.87 -14.58
N LEU A 105 -10.01 5.04 -14.52
CA LEU A 105 -8.82 5.37 -15.30
C LEU A 105 -7.56 5.09 -14.49
N TRP A 106 -6.62 4.39 -15.11
CA TRP A 106 -5.30 4.11 -14.58
C TRP A 106 -4.22 4.51 -15.58
N LEU A 107 -3.04 4.86 -15.08
CA LEU A 107 -1.87 5.21 -15.86
C LEU A 107 -0.76 4.18 -15.69
N GLY A 108 -0.15 3.81 -16.81
CA GLY A 108 1.05 3.00 -16.85
C GLY A 108 2.32 3.80 -16.59
N PRO A 109 3.44 3.11 -16.36
CA PRO A 109 4.69 3.73 -15.94
C PRO A 109 5.33 4.64 -17.00
N LEU A 110 4.94 4.53 -18.27
CA LEU A 110 5.43 5.38 -19.36
C LEU A 110 4.29 6.22 -19.96
N GLY A 111 3.18 6.39 -19.24
CA GLY A 111 2.04 7.21 -19.65
C GLY A 111 0.96 6.46 -20.42
N GLU A 112 0.97 5.13 -20.40
CA GLU A 112 -0.11 4.32 -20.96
C GLU A 112 -1.43 4.61 -20.25
N GLN A 113 -2.54 4.46 -20.96
CA GLN A 113 -3.87 4.65 -20.38
C GLN A 113 -4.58 3.32 -20.31
N VAL A 114 -5.14 3.04 -19.13
CA VAL A 114 -5.92 1.83 -18.89
C VAL A 114 -7.30 2.23 -18.39
N PHE A 115 -8.34 1.92 -19.17
CA PHE A 115 -9.72 2.11 -18.79
C PHE A 115 -10.29 0.78 -18.29
N TRP A 116 -10.64 0.71 -17.02
CA TRP A 116 -11.18 -0.50 -16.41
C TRP A 116 -12.67 -0.34 -16.12
N LEU A 117 -13.49 -1.12 -16.85
CA LEU A 117 -14.92 -1.17 -16.69
C LEU A 117 -15.29 -2.26 -15.69
N ARG A 118 -15.84 -1.86 -14.56
CA ARG A 118 -16.16 -2.77 -13.45
C ARG A 118 -17.43 -2.35 -12.70
N PRO A 119 -18.10 -3.27 -12.01
CA PRO A 119 -19.20 -2.94 -11.11
C PRO A 119 -18.79 -1.90 -10.06
N HIS A 120 -19.74 -1.03 -9.72
CA HIS A 120 -19.66 -0.11 -8.60
C HIS A 120 -20.16 -0.77 -7.31
N ASP A 121 -19.42 -0.62 -6.21
CA ASP A 121 -19.88 -1.01 -4.87
C ASP A 121 -19.76 0.23 -3.98
N GLU A 122 -20.89 0.88 -3.70
CA GLU A 122 -20.94 2.12 -2.93
C GLU A 122 -20.25 1.99 -1.57
N ARG A 123 -20.35 0.82 -0.93
CA ARG A 123 -19.78 0.52 0.39
C ARG A 123 -18.25 0.51 0.38
N MET A 124 -17.65 0.30 -0.79
CA MET A 124 -16.21 0.26 -1.01
C MET A 124 -15.78 1.28 -2.07
N SER A 125 -16.55 2.37 -2.23
CA SER A 125 -16.30 3.42 -3.22
C SER A 125 -14.93 4.09 -3.06
N ALA A 126 -14.39 4.12 -1.84
CA ALA A 126 -13.07 4.65 -1.54
C ALA A 126 -11.89 3.68 -1.80
N TYR A 127 -12.16 2.45 -2.24
CA TYR A 127 -11.13 1.45 -2.53
C TYR A 127 -10.73 1.55 -4.00
N VAL A 128 -9.46 1.83 -4.25
CA VAL A 128 -8.88 1.75 -5.59
C VAL A 128 -9.04 0.34 -6.14
N GLY A 129 -9.68 0.24 -7.30
CA GLY A 129 -9.99 -1.04 -7.93
C GLY A 129 -11.18 -1.80 -7.34
N GLY A 130 -11.99 -1.15 -6.50
CA GLY A 130 -13.26 -1.67 -6.00
C GLY A 130 -13.13 -2.83 -5.01
N ASN A 131 -14.26 -3.51 -4.76
CA ASN A 131 -14.37 -4.58 -3.78
C ASN A 131 -13.59 -5.84 -4.22
N PRO A 132 -12.54 -6.26 -3.48
CA PRO A 132 -11.71 -7.41 -3.87
C PRO A 132 -12.46 -8.74 -3.98
N ARG A 133 -13.59 -8.91 -3.27
CA ARG A 133 -14.42 -10.13 -3.36
C ARG A 133 -15.22 -10.17 -4.66
N THR A 134 -15.84 -9.06 -5.02
CA THR A 134 -16.62 -8.94 -6.26
C THR A 134 -15.72 -9.10 -7.48
N MET A 135 -14.54 -8.46 -7.48
CA MET A 135 -13.60 -8.50 -8.62
C MET A 135 -12.98 -9.88 -8.91
N LYS A 136 -13.15 -10.86 -8.01
CA LYS A 136 -12.73 -12.26 -8.24
C LYS A 136 -13.83 -13.12 -8.86
N SER A 137 -15.08 -12.70 -8.74
CA SER A 137 -16.24 -13.50 -9.15
C SER A 137 -16.88 -13.01 -10.44
N VAL A 138 -16.91 -11.70 -10.65
CA VAL A 138 -17.49 -11.02 -11.81
C VAL A 138 -16.45 -10.81 -12.90
N GLU A 139 -16.81 -11.09 -14.15
CA GLU A 139 -15.99 -10.75 -15.31
C GLU A 139 -16.08 -9.25 -15.61
N THR A 140 -14.93 -8.60 -15.75
CA THR A 140 -14.80 -7.16 -16.05
C THR A 140 -13.99 -6.95 -17.32
N ARG A 141 -13.89 -5.72 -17.84
CA ARG A 141 -13.14 -5.43 -19.07
C ARG A 141 -12.12 -4.32 -18.87
N ALA A 142 -10.87 -4.55 -19.23
CA ALA A 142 -9.81 -3.54 -19.17
C ALA A 142 -9.29 -3.24 -20.58
N TYR A 143 -9.32 -1.97 -20.96
CA TYR A 143 -8.90 -1.47 -22.26
C TYR A 143 -7.56 -0.78 -22.12
N PHE A 144 -6.57 -1.23 -22.89
CA PHE A 144 -5.19 -0.81 -22.77
C PHE A 144 -4.72 -0.02 -23.99
N LEU A 145 -4.25 1.20 -23.78
CA LEU A 145 -3.70 2.08 -24.80
C LEU A 145 -2.23 2.35 -24.49
N PHE A 146 -1.34 1.94 -25.40
CA PHE A 146 0.07 2.32 -25.34
C PHE A 146 0.24 3.85 -25.44
N SER A 147 1.31 4.36 -24.85
CA SER A 147 1.76 5.74 -25.04
C SER A 147 2.86 5.78 -26.09
N GLU A 148 3.16 6.97 -26.59
CA GLU A 148 4.32 7.17 -27.47
C GLU A 148 5.62 6.76 -26.79
N ASN A 149 5.73 6.81 -25.45
CA ASN A 149 6.95 6.45 -24.72
C ASN A 149 7.06 4.94 -24.44
N SER A 150 6.00 4.16 -24.65
CA SER A 150 6.00 2.72 -24.33
C SER A 150 7.09 1.92 -25.05
N HIS A 151 7.56 2.39 -26.21
CA HIS A 151 8.63 1.74 -26.96
C HIS A 151 9.99 1.76 -26.25
N THR A 152 10.18 2.63 -25.25
CA THR A 152 11.45 2.76 -24.52
C THR A 152 11.71 1.59 -23.56
N ASP A 153 10.66 1.02 -22.99
CA ASP A 153 10.71 -0.24 -22.23
C ASP A 153 9.35 -0.97 -22.34
N PRO A 154 9.09 -1.66 -23.47
CA PRO A 154 7.81 -2.31 -23.71
C PRO A 154 7.51 -3.38 -22.65
N LEU A 155 8.54 -4.07 -22.17
CA LEU A 155 8.39 -5.16 -21.21
C LEU A 155 7.93 -4.64 -19.84
N LYS A 156 8.44 -3.49 -19.38
CA LYS A 156 7.95 -2.82 -18.16
C LYS A 156 6.46 -2.56 -18.25
N THR A 157 6.02 -1.98 -19.36
CA THR A 157 4.61 -1.66 -19.63
C THR A 157 3.76 -2.92 -19.65
N TRP A 158 4.23 -3.94 -20.35
CA TRP A 158 3.60 -5.24 -20.50
C TRP A 158 3.33 -5.94 -19.17
N LEU A 159 4.39 -6.12 -18.38
CA LEU A 159 4.31 -6.78 -17.07
C LEU A 159 3.48 -5.97 -16.07
N SER A 160 3.50 -4.64 -16.17
CA SER A 160 2.72 -3.76 -15.30
C SER A 160 1.21 -3.96 -15.49
N PHE A 161 0.77 -4.08 -16.74
CA PHE A 161 -0.62 -4.35 -17.05
C PHE A 161 -1.05 -5.77 -16.63
N GLU A 162 -0.21 -6.77 -16.89
CA GLU A 162 -0.47 -8.15 -16.44
C GLU A 162 -0.65 -8.23 -14.92
N GLN A 163 0.30 -7.65 -14.17
CA GLN A 163 0.31 -7.65 -12.71
C GLN A 163 -0.92 -6.95 -12.10
N ALA A 164 -1.41 -5.86 -12.72
CA ALA A 164 -2.55 -5.10 -12.21
C ALA A 164 -3.84 -5.94 -12.11
N PHE A 165 -3.97 -6.97 -12.94
CA PHE A 165 -5.16 -7.82 -13.04
C PHE A 165 -4.91 -9.28 -12.65
N GLN A 166 -3.74 -9.60 -12.09
CA GLN A 166 -3.41 -10.95 -11.65
C GLN A 166 -4.45 -11.48 -10.65
N GLY A 167 -4.99 -12.67 -10.91
CA GLY A 167 -5.98 -13.33 -10.05
C GLY A 167 -7.38 -12.71 -10.09
N ARG A 168 -7.66 -11.80 -11.04
CA ARG A 168 -8.99 -11.22 -11.31
C ARG A 168 -9.55 -11.78 -12.62
N LYS A 169 -10.88 -11.83 -12.73
CA LYS A 169 -11.56 -12.18 -13.99
C LYS A 169 -11.71 -10.93 -14.84
N VAL A 170 -10.72 -10.67 -15.70
CA VAL A 170 -10.70 -9.48 -16.55
C VAL A 170 -10.45 -9.87 -17.99
N LYS A 171 -11.39 -9.54 -18.86
CA LYS A 171 -11.18 -9.55 -20.31
C LYS A 171 -10.28 -8.36 -20.65
N LYS A 172 -9.02 -8.66 -20.97
CA LYS A 172 -8.00 -7.67 -21.33
C LYS A 172 -8.11 -7.38 -22.82
N ILE A 173 -8.32 -6.12 -23.18
CA ILE A 173 -8.52 -5.66 -24.56
C ILE A 173 -7.42 -4.68 -24.91
N MET A 174 -6.72 -4.95 -25.99
CA MET A 174 -5.72 -4.04 -26.54
C MET A 174 -6.41 -3.08 -27.49
N CYS A 175 -6.21 -1.78 -27.30
CA CYS A 175 -6.78 -0.75 -28.15
C CYS A 175 -5.83 -0.30 -29.25
N THR A 176 -4.54 -0.56 -29.11
CA THR A 176 -3.49 -0.03 -30.00
C THR A 176 -2.90 -1.15 -30.85
N GLU A 177 -2.53 -0.85 -32.08
CA GLU A 177 -1.85 -1.83 -32.95
C GLU A 177 -0.36 -1.86 -32.58
N ILE A 178 0.21 -3.05 -32.48
CA ILE A 178 1.63 -3.26 -32.21
C ILE A 178 2.22 -4.24 -33.22
N ASP A 179 3.45 -3.98 -33.64
CA ASP A 179 4.23 -4.89 -34.48
C ASP A 179 5.23 -5.67 -33.63
N GLY A 180 5.46 -6.94 -33.98
CA GLY A 180 6.55 -7.74 -33.40
C GLY A 180 6.27 -8.45 -32.08
N ALA A 181 5.02 -8.45 -31.59
CA ALA A 181 4.59 -9.24 -30.43
C ALA A 181 3.15 -9.74 -30.61
N ASP A 182 2.83 -10.92 -30.07
CA ASP A 182 1.45 -11.42 -30.01
C ASP A 182 0.79 -10.96 -28.69
N PRO A 183 -0.28 -10.13 -28.74
CA PRO A 183 -1.00 -9.72 -27.54
C PRO A 183 -1.50 -10.90 -26.67
N ALA A 184 -1.80 -12.04 -27.28
CA ALA A 184 -2.28 -13.22 -26.57
C ALA A 184 -1.27 -13.76 -25.53
N ASP A 185 0.03 -13.54 -25.74
CA ASP A 185 1.11 -14.06 -24.88
C ASP A 185 1.04 -13.58 -23.42
N ILE A 186 0.28 -12.52 -23.12
CA ILE A 186 0.05 -12.04 -21.74
C ILE A 186 -1.43 -11.94 -21.36
N GLY A 187 -2.25 -12.66 -22.11
CA GLY A 187 -3.66 -12.80 -21.85
C GLY A 187 -4.51 -11.63 -22.34
N PHE A 188 -4.06 -10.82 -23.30
CA PHE A 188 -5.02 -10.06 -24.10
C PHE A 188 -5.91 -11.02 -24.88
N THR A 189 -7.16 -10.61 -25.04
CA THR A 189 -8.19 -11.38 -25.72
C THR A 189 -8.63 -10.65 -26.98
N GLN A 190 -9.11 -11.40 -27.96
CA GLN A 190 -9.65 -10.79 -29.18
C GLN A 190 -10.89 -9.95 -28.86
N ALA A 191 -10.93 -8.76 -29.46
CA ALA A 191 -12.04 -7.82 -29.33
C ALA A 191 -13.31 -8.40 -29.96
N ASP A 192 -14.40 -8.42 -29.18
CA ASP A 192 -15.74 -8.68 -29.70
C ASP A 192 -16.34 -7.41 -30.33
N GLU A 193 -17.60 -7.47 -30.75
CA GLU A 193 -18.26 -6.35 -31.44
C GLU A 193 -18.36 -5.08 -30.59
N ILE A 194 -18.79 -5.23 -29.33
CA ILE A 194 -18.88 -4.13 -28.37
C ILE A 194 -17.47 -3.61 -28.01
N ASP A 195 -16.45 -4.49 -27.92
CA ASP A 195 -15.06 -4.05 -27.70
C ASP A 195 -14.56 -3.17 -28.85
N ARG A 196 -14.88 -3.50 -30.11
CA ARG A 196 -14.49 -2.67 -31.27
C ARG A 196 -15.10 -1.27 -31.19
N SER A 197 -16.37 -1.16 -30.80
CA SER A 197 -17.05 0.12 -30.57
C SER A 197 -16.36 0.92 -29.45
N ARG A 198 -16.00 0.25 -28.36
CA ARG A 198 -15.33 0.87 -27.21
C ARG A 198 -13.88 1.25 -27.48
N ILE A 199 -13.13 0.47 -28.26
CA ILE A 199 -11.78 0.83 -28.71
C ILE A 199 -11.83 2.15 -29.48
N LYS A 200 -12.76 2.27 -30.44
CA LYS A 200 -12.95 3.53 -31.16
C LYS A 200 -13.31 4.68 -30.22
N PHE A 201 -14.25 4.47 -29.30
CA PHE A 201 -14.62 5.46 -28.31
C PHE A 201 -13.42 5.94 -27.48
N PHE A 202 -12.59 5.02 -26.95
CA PHE A 202 -11.43 5.40 -26.15
C PHE A 202 -10.37 6.10 -26.98
N HIS A 203 -10.16 5.72 -28.24
CA HIS A 203 -9.28 6.48 -29.14
C HIS A 203 -9.78 7.91 -29.35
N ASP A 204 -11.05 8.08 -29.73
CA ASP A 204 -11.62 9.40 -30.00
C ASP A 204 -11.57 10.31 -28.76
N ASN A 205 -11.68 9.74 -27.56
CA ASN A 205 -11.59 10.48 -26.29
C ASN A 205 -10.16 10.56 -25.73
N SER A 206 -9.22 9.79 -26.28
CA SER A 206 -7.80 9.83 -25.92
C SER A 206 -6.98 10.84 -26.68
N HIS A 207 -7.46 11.29 -27.84
CA HIS A 207 -6.79 12.27 -28.69
C HIS A 207 -7.43 13.65 -28.52
N GLY A 208 -6.65 14.65 -28.06
CA GLY A 208 -7.08 16.06 -28.01
C GLY A 208 -6.77 16.78 -26.70
N THR A 209 -7.13 18.06 -26.64
CA THR A 209 -6.91 18.95 -25.48
C THR A 209 -8.12 19.02 -24.53
N SER A 210 -9.15 18.19 -24.73
CA SER A 210 -10.34 18.21 -23.90
C SER A 210 -9.99 17.85 -22.47
N GLU A 211 -10.32 18.74 -21.53
CA GLU A 211 -10.20 18.46 -20.10
C GLU A 211 -11.07 17.27 -19.73
N ARG A 212 -10.51 16.32 -18.98
CA ARG A 212 -11.25 15.18 -18.46
C ARG A 212 -11.51 15.36 -16.97
N SER A 213 -12.72 15.03 -16.55
CA SER A 213 -13.03 14.95 -15.14
C SER A 213 -12.74 13.56 -14.61
N VAL A 214 -11.92 13.49 -13.56
CA VAL A 214 -11.72 12.28 -12.77
C VAL A 214 -12.11 12.55 -11.32
N GLN A 215 -12.82 11.62 -10.73
CA GLN A 215 -13.27 11.70 -9.34
C GLN A 215 -12.63 10.61 -8.51
N VAL A 216 -12.11 11.01 -7.34
CA VAL A 216 -11.60 10.10 -6.32
C VAL A 216 -12.43 10.29 -5.06
N VAL A 217 -12.90 9.18 -4.50
CA VAL A 217 -13.52 9.15 -3.17
C VAL A 217 -12.45 8.72 -2.17
N VAL A 218 -12.27 9.51 -1.12
CA VAL A 218 -11.32 9.22 -0.04
C VAL A 218 -12.06 9.16 1.28
N ASN A 219 -11.99 8.02 1.96
CA ASN A 219 -12.41 7.94 3.36
C ASN A 219 -11.34 8.64 4.21
N SER A 220 -11.73 9.68 4.98
CA SER A 220 -10.80 10.45 5.81
C SER A 220 -10.27 9.71 7.03
N ARG A 221 -10.90 8.59 7.44
CA ARG A 221 -10.51 7.76 8.59
C ARG A 221 -10.02 6.37 8.19
N PHE A 222 -9.53 6.23 6.95
CA PHE A 222 -9.08 4.96 6.38
C PHE A 222 -7.91 4.31 7.17
N ASP A 223 -7.14 5.12 7.88
CA ASP A 223 -5.91 4.78 8.57
C ASP A 223 -6.11 4.39 10.04
N GLN A 224 -7.14 4.91 10.71
CA GLN A 224 -7.37 4.72 12.15
C GLN A 224 -7.30 3.24 12.59
N ARG A 225 -8.11 2.37 11.96
CA ARG A 225 -8.16 0.94 12.32
C ARG A 225 -6.84 0.24 12.01
N PHE A 226 -6.19 0.64 10.93
CA PHE A 226 -4.91 0.08 10.49
C PHE A 226 -3.78 0.44 11.46
N LEU A 227 -3.68 1.71 11.86
CA LEU A 227 -2.69 2.17 12.85
C LEU A 227 -2.89 1.45 14.19
N CYS A 228 -4.14 1.30 14.64
CA CYS A 228 -4.44 0.54 15.86
C CYS A 228 -4.00 -0.93 15.74
N LYS A 229 -4.26 -1.59 14.61
CA LYS A 229 -3.81 -2.95 14.33
C LYS A 229 -2.29 -3.06 14.44
N LEU A 230 -1.58 -2.13 13.79
CA LEU A 230 -0.13 -2.06 13.78
C LEU A 230 0.42 -1.83 15.19
N ALA A 231 -0.13 -0.87 15.92
CA ALA A 231 0.26 -0.55 17.29
C ALA A 231 0.08 -1.72 18.25
N ILE A 232 -1.07 -2.41 18.21
CA ILE A 232 -1.33 -3.60 19.02
C ILE A 232 -0.31 -4.69 18.72
N GLY A 233 -0.10 -5.00 17.44
CA GLY A 233 0.82 -6.07 17.04
C GLY A 233 2.26 -5.76 17.44
N VAL A 234 2.73 -4.53 17.22
CA VAL A 234 4.09 -4.11 17.56
C VAL A 234 4.29 -4.11 19.08
N ALA A 235 3.36 -3.53 19.84
CA ALA A 235 3.45 -3.50 21.30
C ALA A 235 3.46 -4.92 21.89
N TYR A 236 2.62 -5.83 21.37
CA TYR A 236 2.61 -7.22 21.79
C TYR A 236 3.94 -7.93 21.51
N CYS A 237 4.47 -7.79 20.30
CA CYS A 237 5.74 -8.39 19.89
C CYS A 237 6.92 -7.91 20.76
N LEU A 238 6.92 -6.63 21.15
CA LEU A 238 8.01 -6.05 21.94
C LEU A 238 7.87 -6.31 23.44
N PHE A 239 6.65 -6.21 23.98
CA PHE A 239 6.41 -6.10 25.42
C PHE A 239 5.52 -7.22 25.98
N GLY A 240 4.99 -8.09 25.12
CA GLY A 240 4.13 -9.21 25.48
C GLY A 240 2.69 -8.80 25.78
N SER A 241 1.90 -9.74 26.30
CA SER A 241 0.47 -9.59 26.54
C SER A 241 0.11 -8.48 27.55
N LYS A 242 1.03 -8.12 28.46
CA LYS A 242 0.77 -7.12 29.52
C LYS A 242 0.26 -5.78 29.00
N VAL A 243 0.69 -5.36 27.80
CA VAL A 243 0.29 -4.07 27.21
C VAL A 243 -1.14 -4.08 26.69
N LEU A 244 -1.71 -5.26 26.40
CA LEU A 244 -3.06 -5.39 25.85
C LEU A 244 -4.14 -5.02 26.89
N ASP A 245 -3.92 -5.36 28.15
CA ASP A 245 -4.91 -5.18 29.22
C ASP A 245 -4.81 -3.84 29.94
N THR A 246 -3.84 -3.01 29.56
CA THR A 246 -3.74 -1.61 30.00
C THR A 246 -4.92 -0.79 29.49
N ASP A 247 -5.21 0.34 30.15
CA ASP A 247 -6.32 1.20 29.73
C ASP A 247 -6.10 1.74 28.30
N TYR A 248 -4.87 2.12 27.97
CA TYR A 248 -4.56 2.54 26.60
C TYR A 248 -4.60 1.37 25.60
N GLY A 249 -4.19 0.17 26.01
CA GLY A 249 -4.35 -1.05 25.19
C GLY A 249 -5.81 -1.31 24.83
N LYS A 250 -6.75 -1.07 25.76
CA LYS A 250 -8.20 -1.15 25.51
C LYS A 250 -8.64 -0.09 24.51
N GLU A 251 -8.12 1.14 24.58
CA GLU A 251 -8.43 2.20 23.60
C GLU A 251 -7.91 1.87 22.19
N LEU A 252 -6.71 1.28 22.06
CA LEU A 252 -6.22 0.77 20.78
C LEU A 252 -7.14 -0.33 20.23
N HIS A 253 -7.58 -1.26 21.08
CA HIS A 253 -8.50 -2.32 20.67
C HIS A 253 -9.87 -1.75 20.25
N LYS A 254 -10.40 -0.80 21.01
CA LYS A 254 -11.61 -0.04 20.64
C LYS A 254 -11.42 0.62 19.28
N GLY A 255 -10.27 1.23 19.01
CA GLY A 255 -9.93 1.84 17.72
C GLY A 255 -9.79 0.88 16.56
N LEU A 256 -9.24 -0.32 16.77
CA LEU A 256 -9.18 -1.37 15.75
C LEU A 256 -10.59 -1.79 15.25
N TRP A 257 -11.56 -1.80 16.17
CA TRP A 257 -12.92 -2.26 15.90
C TRP A 257 -13.93 -1.12 15.73
N TYR A 258 -13.49 0.14 15.78
CA TYR A 258 -14.35 1.32 15.69
C TYR A 258 -14.98 1.44 14.30
N ARG A 259 -16.30 1.65 14.27
CA ARG A 259 -17.09 1.80 13.03
C ARG A 259 -17.92 3.09 12.97
N GLY A 260 -17.83 3.95 13.98
CA GLY A 260 -18.58 5.21 14.06
C GLY A 260 -19.83 5.16 14.95
N ASP A 261 -20.34 3.98 15.28
CA ASP A 261 -21.62 3.84 16.01
C ASP A 261 -21.48 3.86 17.54
N ASN A 262 -20.25 3.77 18.04
CA ASN A 262 -19.93 3.67 19.47
C ASN A 262 -19.17 4.91 19.95
N GLU A 263 -18.81 4.94 21.22
CA GLU A 263 -17.90 5.95 21.76
C GLU A 263 -16.59 5.97 20.96
N GLU A 264 -16.09 7.17 20.64
CA GLU A 264 -14.84 7.34 19.91
C GLU A 264 -13.65 6.87 20.77
N PRO A 265 -12.69 6.12 20.20
CA PRO A 265 -11.52 5.67 20.94
C PRO A 265 -10.54 6.84 21.17
N ASN A 266 -9.95 6.88 22.35
CA ASN A 266 -8.93 7.85 22.72
C ASN A 266 -7.53 7.37 22.27
N VAL A 267 -7.34 7.29 20.94
CA VAL A 267 -6.05 6.90 20.34
C VAL A 267 -5.14 8.12 20.27
N ARG A 268 -3.91 7.98 20.80
CA ARG A 268 -2.91 9.05 20.80
C ARG A 268 -2.00 8.92 19.60
N GLY A 269 -1.91 9.97 18.79
CA GLY A 269 -1.11 10.01 17.58
C GLY A 269 -1.67 10.98 16.55
N THR A 270 -1.09 10.94 15.35
CA THR A 270 -1.45 11.80 14.23
C THR A 270 -1.78 10.94 13.01
N ALA A 271 -2.99 11.11 12.48
CA ALA A 271 -3.47 10.56 11.22
C ALA A 271 -2.95 11.36 10.01
N LEU A 272 -3.10 10.83 8.79
CA LEU A 272 -2.55 11.48 7.59
C LEU A 272 -3.05 12.92 7.38
N PHE A 273 -4.33 13.15 7.69
CA PHE A 273 -5.02 14.42 7.45
C PHE A 273 -5.11 15.31 8.69
N SER A 274 -4.51 14.91 9.81
CA SER A 274 -4.45 15.73 11.02
C SER A 274 -3.15 16.55 11.05
N HIS A 275 -3.30 17.87 11.16
CA HIS A 275 -2.24 18.90 11.26
C HIS A 275 -1.42 19.21 10.00
N PRO A 276 -0.83 20.42 9.89
CA PRO A 276 0.09 20.77 8.80
C PRO A 276 1.26 19.79 8.81
N LYS A 277 1.64 19.28 7.64
CA LYS A 277 2.78 18.38 7.49
C LYS A 277 4.03 19.02 8.12
N ASP A 278 4.54 18.44 9.19
CA ASP A 278 5.88 18.75 9.67
C ASP A 278 6.87 18.16 8.65
N ARG A 279 7.28 19.00 7.68
CA ARG A 279 8.19 18.59 6.61
C ARG A 279 9.53 18.13 7.17
N ASP A 280 9.92 18.65 8.33
CA ASP A 280 11.22 18.37 8.92
C ASP A 280 11.25 16.94 9.44
N ILE A 281 10.21 16.49 10.15
CA ILE A 281 10.14 15.10 10.63
C ILE A 281 10.12 14.08 9.48
N ASN A 282 9.36 14.36 8.41
CA ASN A 282 9.26 13.45 7.25
C ASN A 282 10.59 13.27 6.53
N SER A 283 11.39 14.34 6.46
CA SER A 283 12.73 14.30 5.86
C SER A 283 13.75 13.55 6.72
N ILE A 284 13.53 13.51 8.04
CA ILE A 284 14.47 12.94 9.01
C ILE A 284 14.20 11.46 9.24
N VAL A 285 12.95 11.04 9.45
CA VAL A 285 12.61 9.63 9.77
C VAL A 285 11.99 8.85 8.60
N GLY A 286 11.71 9.51 7.48
CA GLY A 286 11.29 8.86 6.24
C GLY A 286 12.48 8.46 5.36
N PHE A 287 12.29 7.44 4.52
CA PHE A 287 13.27 7.03 3.52
C PHE A 287 12.68 7.14 2.10
N PRO A 288 13.36 7.81 1.14
CA PRO A 288 12.86 7.95 -0.22
C PRO A 288 12.64 6.58 -0.90
N ASN A 289 11.51 6.42 -1.60
CA ASN A 289 11.17 5.19 -2.33
C ASN A 289 11.19 3.92 -1.45
N ALA A 290 10.87 4.03 -0.17
CA ALA A 290 10.69 2.87 0.71
C ALA A 290 9.62 3.16 1.76
N VAL A 291 9.22 2.11 2.49
CA VAL A 291 8.45 2.26 3.73
C VAL A 291 9.44 2.32 4.89
N ALA A 292 9.32 3.31 5.76
CA ALA A 292 10.11 3.42 6.98
C ALA A 292 9.19 3.34 8.21
N ILE A 293 9.55 2.50 9.18
CA ILE A 293 8.82 2.36 10.44
C ILE A 293 9.81 2.61 11.57
N ALA A 294 9.68 3.74 12.24
CA ALA A 294 10.51 4.08 13.39
C ALA A 294 9.76 3.80 14.70
N LEU A 295 10.44 3.19 15.66
CA LEU A 295 10.04 3.03 17.05
C LEU A 295 10.77 4.09 17.85
N ILE A 296 10.03 5.04 18.42
CA ILE A 296 10.60 6.24 19.04
C ILE A 296 10.16 6.31 20.50
N SER A 297 11.13 6.47 21.39
CA SER A 297 10.88 6.77 22.80
C SER A 297 10.48 8.24 22.94
N THR A 298 9.33 8.48 23.57
CA THR A 298 8.80 9.81 23.89
C THR A 298 8.50 9.91 25.38
N PRO A 299 8.25 11.12 25.93
CA PRO A 299 7.80 11.25 27.32
C PRO A 299 6.51 10.49 27.62
N ASP A 300 5.66 10.25 26.62
CA ASP A 300 4.39 9.54 26.76
C ASP A 300 4.54 8.01 26.67
N GLY A 301 5.67 7.50 26.17
CA GLY A 301 5.93 6.07 26.00
C GLY A 301 6.64 5.74 24.69
N ILE A 302 6.31 4.61 24.08
CA ILE A 302 6.86 4.19 22.78
C ILE A 302 5.83 4.48 21.69
N ALA A 303 6.25 5.28 20.71
CA ALA A 303 5.47 5.63 19.53
C ALA A 303 6.01 4.94 18.27
N ILE A 304 5.11 4.66 17.34
CA ILE A 304 5.42 4.18 16.00
C ILE A 304 5.24 5.36 15.05
N ASN A 305 6.27 5.67 14.28
CA ASN A 305 6.17 6.53 13.11
C ASN A 305 6.19 5.64 11.85
N LEU A 306 5.09 5.62 11.11
CA LEU A 306 5.01 4.99 9.79
C LEU A 306 5.18 6.07 8.73
N ASN A 307 6.13 5.87 7.82
CA ASN A 307 6.40 6.76 6.72
C ASN A 307 6.43 5.99 5.39
N ILE A 308 5.86 6.58 4.34
CA ILE A 308 5.95 6.04 2.98
C ILE A 308 6.63 7.10 2.10
N SER A 309 7.79 6.72 1.56
CA SER A 309 8.59 7.47 0.60
C SER A 309 9.01 8.88 1.03
N SER A 310 9.08 9.16 2.34
CA SER A 310 9.29 10.49 2.93
C SER A 310 8.14 11.48 2.66
N GLN A 311 6.95 11.00 2.28
CA GLN A 311 5.87 11.84 1.73
C GLN A 311 4.56 11.73 2.52
N LEU A 312 4.28 10.53 2.99
CA LEU A 312 3.17 10.24 3.89
C LEU A 312 3.70 9.86 5.26
N ASN A 313 3.02 10.31 6.31
CA ASN A 313 3.44 10.08 7.68
C ASN A 313 2.27 9.88 8.60
N TRP A 314 2.43 8.94 9.52
CA TRP A 314 1.51 8.68 10.62
C TRP A 314 2.30 8.43 11.88
N THR A 315 1.74 8.88 13.00
CA THR A 315 2.25 8.53 14.32
C THR A 315 1.16 7.89 15.14
N ILE A 316 1.53 6.88 15.93
CA ILE A 316 0.63 6.29 16.92
C ILE A 316 1.43 5.84 18.13
N LEU A 317 0.99 6.21 19.33
CA LEU A 317 1.54 5.63 20.55
C LEU A 317 1.11 4.16 20.62
N CYS A 318 2.04 3.24 20.86
CA CYS A 318 1.72 1.81 20.97
C CYS A 318 1.78 1.30 22.42
N ALA A 319 2.63 1.88 23.27
CA ALA A 319 2.71 1.53 24.68
C ALA A 319 3.00 2.77 25.55
N PRO A 320 2.18 3.09 26.57
CA PRO A 320 2.41 4.21 27.47
C PRO A 320 3.61 3.98 28.41
N ILE A 321 4.32 5.04 28.80
CA ILE A 321 5.53 4.94 29.62
C ILE A 321 5.32 4.24 30.98
N ASP A 322 4.18 4.48 31.62
CA ASP A 322 3.79 3.92 32.93
C ASP A 322 3.51 2.42 32.88
N THR A 323 3.36 1.85 31.68
CA THR A 323 3.16 0.41 31.46
C THR A 323 4.47 -0.35 31.18
N LEU A 324 5.57 0.37 31.01
CA LEU A 324 6.84 -0.16 30.56
C LEU A 324 7.87 -0.23 31.69
N THR A 325 8.60 -1.34 31.74
CA THR A 325 9.73 -1.51 32.67
C THR A 325 11.01 -0.97 32.04
N HIS A 326 12.05 -0.77 32.85
CA HIS A 326 13.39 -0.45 32.33
C HIS A 326 13.90 -1.48 31.31
N GLN A 327 13.57 -2.77 31.49
CA GLN A 327 13.93 -3.82 30.53
C GLN A 327 13.19 -3.70 29.21
N ASP A 328 11.95 -3.20 29.22
CA ASP A 328 11.19 -2.96 27.98
C ASP A 328 11.77 -1.78 27.21
N LEU A 329 12.09 -0.68 27.90
CA LEU A 329 12.70 0.50 27.30
C LEU A 329 14.08 0.16 26.71
N ALA A 330 14.85 -0.68 27.39
CA ALA A 330 16.14 -1.14 26.90
C ALA A 330 16.06 -1.93 25.57
N LYS A 331 14.91 -2.54 25.22
CA LYS A 331 14.73 -3.21 23.92
C LYS A 331 14.69 -2.23 22.75
N ILE A 332 14.27 -0.99 23.02
CA ILE A 332 14.13 0.09 22.04
C ILE A 332 15.38 0.98 22.04
N GLY A 333 16.06 1.12 23.18
CA GLY A 333 17.23 1.97 23.32
C GLY A 333 16.90 3.43 22.98
N ASP A 334 17.73 4.02 22.13
CA ASP A 334 17.54 5.39 21.62
C ASP A 334 16.58 5.45 20.40
N GLY A 335 15.85 4.36 20.16
CA GLY A 335 14.93 4.19 19.05
C GLY A 335 15.45 3.21 18.02
N GLN A 336 14.52 2.65 17.24
CA GLN A 336 14.82 1.71 16.17
C GLN A 336 14.11 2.13 14.89
N ILE A 337 14.62 1.70 13.75
CA ILE A 337 13.96 1.93 12.46
C ILE A 337 14.08 0.72 11.54
N ILE A 338 13.00 0.47 10.82
CA ILE A 338 12.89 -0.58 9.84
C ILE A 338 12.60 0.06 8.49
N VAL A 339 13.51 -0.10 7.53
CA VAL A 339 13.34 0.36 6.15
C VAL A 339 13.01 -0.85 5.28
N LEU A 340 11.87 -0.80 4.59
CA LEU A 340 11.34 -1.88 3.75
C LEU A 340 11.26 -1.41 2.30
N ALA A 341 12.10 -1.99 1.46
CA ALA A 341 12.09 -1.81 0.01
C ALA A 341 11.48 -3.05 -0.64
N ARG A 342 10.14 -3.12 -0.66
CA ARG A 342 9.39 -4.27 -1.16
C ARG A 342 9.78 -4.72 -2.58
N PRO A 343 9.95 -3.83 -3.59
CA PRO A 343 10.34 -4.25 -4.93
C PRO A 343 11.70 -4.96 -4.99
N LEU A 344 12.58 -4.64 -4.04
CA LEU A 344 13.89 -5.24 -3.90
C LEU A 344 13.91 -6.45 -2.96
N GLN A 345 12.76 -6.78 -2.34
CA GLN A 345 12.65 -7.86 -1.35
C GLN A 345 13.61 -7.67 -0.17
N THR A 346 13.82 -6.41 0.23
CA THR A 346 14.82 -6.04 1.24
C THR A 346 14.15 -5.38 2.44
N GLY A 347 14.57 -5.80 3.64
CA GLY A 347 14.30 -5.12 4.89
C GLY A 347 15.59 -4.87 5.66
N ILE A 348 15.75 -3.65 6.17
CA ILE A 348 16.93 -3.20 6.92
C ILE A 348 16.43 -2.75 8.29
N HIS A 349 17.00 -3.29 9.36
CA HIS A 349 16.68 -2.93 10.74
C HIS A 349 17.92 -2.36 11.42
N LEU A 350 17.80 -1.15 11.96
CA LEU A 350 18.90 -0.40 12.55
C LEU A 350 18.45 0.33 13.81
N GLU A 351 19.42 0.65 14.66
CA GLU A 351 19.24 1.67 15.70
C GLU A 351 19.00 3.03 15.04
N LEU A 352 18.04 3.79 15.57
CA LEU A 352 17.63 5.08 15.02
C LEU A 352 18.80 6.07 14.92
N PRO A 353 19.73 6.19 15.89
CA PRO A 353 20.89 7.07 15.76
C PRO A 353 21.77 6.75 14.54
N ALA A 354 21.97 5.47 14.23
CA ALA A 354 22.77 5.05 13.07
C ALA A 354 22.08 5.42 11.74
N TYR A 355 20.76 5.25 11.70
CA TYR A 355 19.97 5.69 10.54
C TYR A 355 19.97 7.22 10.37
N LEU A 356 19.85 7.98 11.47
CA LEU A 356 19.89 9.43 11.43
C LEU A 356 21.25 9.93 10.96
N ALA A 357 22.34 9.35 11.46
CA ALA A 357 23.70 9.65 10.98
C ALA A 357 23.82 9.42 9.47
N HIS A 358 23.20 8.37 8.93
CA HIS A 358 23.14 8.15 7.48
C HIS A 358 22.28 9.17 6.75
N SER A 359 21.04 9.39 7.20
CA SER A 359 20.08 10.28 6.55
C SER A 359 20.56 11.74 6.52
N LEU A 360 21.36 12.14 7.51
CA LEU A 360 21.98 13.46 7.59
C LEU A 360 23.35 13.53 6.87
N GLY A 361 23.79 12.45 6.20
CA GLY A 361 25.04 12.39 5.45
C GLY A 361 26.32 12.29 6.31
N ALA A 362 26.19 12.08 7.62
CA ALA A 362 27.33 11.97 8.54
C ALA A 362 28.03 10.61 8.46
N THR A 363 27.32 9.51 8.19
CA THR A 363 27.90 8.17 8.09
C THR A 363 27.23 7.34 7.00
N PRO A 364 27.95 6.83 5.99
CA PRO A 364 27.34 6.01 4.95
C PRO A 364 26.86 4.67 5.50
N HIS A 365 25.75 4.16 4.97
CA HIS A 365 25.24 2.82 5.29
C HIS A 365 25.08 2.00 4.00
N PRO A 366 25.90 0.96 3.76
CA PRO A 366 25.98 0.29 2.45
C PRO A 366 24.64 -0.21 1.91
N GLN A 367 23.80 -0.81 2.76
CA GLN A 367 22.51 -1.33 2.32
C GLN A 367 21.48 -0.24 2.02
N LEU A 368 21.57 0.93 2.68
CA LEU A 368 20.66 2.05 2.41
C LEU A 368 21.09 2.76 1.13
N ASN A 369 22.41 2.97 0.95
CA ASN A 369 22.98 3.48 -0.30
C ASN A 369 22.55 2.62 -1.50
N ALA A 370 22.59 1.28 -1.38
CA ALA A 370 22.20 0.39 -2.47
C ALA A 370 20.74 0.59 -2.94
N ILE A 371 19.83 0.97 -2.03
CA ILE A 371 18.44 1.30 -2.38
C ILE A 371 18.39 2.65 -3.13
N GLN A 372 19.14 3.65 -2.65
CA GLN A 372 19.19 4.97 -3.26
C GLN A 372 19.83 4.93 -4.66
N GLU A 373 20.99 4.30 -4.79
CA GLU A 373 21.70 4.09 -6.06
C GLU A 373 20.81 3.40 -7.10
N ARG A 374 20.00 2.43 -6.66
CA ARG A 374 19.02 1.77 -7.53
C ARG A 374 17.97 2.75 -8.04
N ALA A 375 17.42 3.59 -7.15
CA ALA A 375 16.43 4.59 -7.54
C ALA A 375 17.02 5.64 -8.50
N GLU A 376 18.27 6.06 -8.27
CA GLU A 376 18.99 7.02 -9.13
C GLU A 376 19.27 6.45 -10.52
N LYS A 377 19.71 5.18 -10.61
CA LYS A 377 19.92 4.48 -11.89
C LYS A 377 18.64 4.46 -12.75
N ASN A 378 17.47 4.34 -12.13
CA ASN A 378 16.21 4.36 -12.86
C ASN A 378 15.79 5.76 -13.29
N LYS A 379 16.05 6.79 -12.47
CA LYS A 379 15.77 8.18 -12.85
C LYS A 379 16.60 8.59 -14.07
N SER A 380 17.89 8.24 -14.08
CA SER A 380 18.78 8.55 -15.22
C SER A 380 18.44 7.78 -16.49
N ALA A 381 17.73 6.65 -16.39
CA ALA A 381 17.22 5.91 -17.55
C ALA A 381 15.93 6.49 -18.17
N ILE A 382 15.21 7.37 -17.45
CA ILE A 382 13.92 7.95 -17.87
C ILE A 382 14.08 9.40 -18.39
N SER A 383 15.19 10.07 -18.07
CA SER A 383 15.50 11.38 -18.66
C SER A 383 15.94 11.24 -20.12
N PRO A 384 15.29 11.91 -21.08
CA PRO A 384 15.80 11.93 -22.45
C PRO A 384 17.14 12.70 -22.51
N PRO A 385 18.05 12.35 -23.44
CA PRO A 385 19.23 13.15 -23.74
C PRO A 385 18.89 14.56 -24.23
#